data_AF-A0A6H1TVU9-F1
#
_entry.id   AF-A0A6H1TVU9-F1
#
_cell.length_a   1.000
_cell.length_b   1.000
_cell.length_c   1.000
_cell.angle_alpha   90.00
_cell.angle_beta   90.00
_cell.angle_gamma   90.00
#
_symmetry.space_group_name_H-M   'P 1'
#
loop_
_entity.id
_entity.type
_entity.pdbx_description
1 polymer ?
#
loop_
_entity_poly.entity_id
_entity_poly.type
_entity_poly.pdbx_seq_one_letter_code
_entity_poly.pdbx_strand_id
1 'polypeptide(L)'
;MTKQEPSTIGDTPTASLGERATPKTALTHVPCAYCRGTGKDRYQIMSPLSTCPVCHGRRSHELPSPVITCAYCRGTGASPIGARNPCLACGGKGVQGRSPESSPCKACGGTGRQGSTGFYCHPCHGSGRQS
;
A
#
# COMPACT_ATOMS: atom_id res chain seq x y z
N MET A 1 13.04 37.54 -63.29
CA MET A 1 11.71 36.92 -63.23
C MET A 1 11.91 35.45 -62.91
N THR A 2 11.98 35.10 -61.63
CA THR A 2 12.13 33.69 -61.20
C THR A 2 11.08 33.44 -60.14
N LYS A 3 10.09 32.62 -60.51
CA LYS A 3 9.02 32.16 -59.61
C LYS A 3 9.61 31.11 -58.68
N GLN A 4 9.33 31.21 -57.38
CA GLN A 4 9.63 30.17 -56.40
C GLN A 4 8.30 29.71 -55.78
N GLU A 5 8.10 28.39 -55.81
CA GLU A 5 6.88 27.66 -55.46
C GLU A 5 6.70 27.51 -53.94
N PRO A 6 5.46 27.31 -53.45
CA PRO A 6 5.18 27.13 -52.03
C PRO A 6 5.45 25.70 -51.56
N SER A 7 6.13 25.57 -50.42
CA SER A 7 6.40 24.30 -49.75
C SER A 7 5.14 23.69 -49.15
N THR A 8 4.84 22.44 -49.52
CA THR A 8 3.79 21.61 -48.91
C THR A 8 4.23 21.10 -47.54
N ILE A 9 3.45 21.39 -46.51
CA ILE A 9 3.58 20.80 -45.17
C ILE A 9 2.92 19.41 -45.23
N GLY A 10 3.70 18.37 -44.96
CA GLY A 10 3.22 17.00 -44.90
C GLY A 10 2.53 16.71 -43.58
N ASP A 11 1.25 16.35 -43.65
CA ASP A 11 0.46 15.80 -42.55
C ASP A 11 1.03 14.44 -42.12
N THR A 12 1.47 14.37 -40.85
CA THR A 12 1.86 13.10 -40.22
C THR A 12 0.62 12.47 -39.58
N PRO A 13 0.29 11.20 -39.85
CA PRO A 13 -0.88 10.56 -39.26
C PRO A 13 -0.65 10.32 -37.76
N THR A 14 -1.55 10.88 -36.95
CA THR A 14 -1.66 10.63 -35.51
C THR A 14 -2.00 9.16 -35.28
N ALA A 15 -0.99 8.37 -34.90
CA ALA A 15 -1.19 7.02 -34.40
C ALA A 15 -1.98 7.09 -33.08
N SER A 16 -3.26 6.74 -33.16
CA SER A 16 -4.18 6.57 -32.03
C SER A 16 -3.66 5.48 -31.10
N LEU A 17 -3.18 5.88 -29.91
CA LEU A 17 -2.84 4.99 -28.81
C LEU A 17 -4.11 4.30 -28.32
N GLY A 18 -4.21 3.00 -28.61
CA GLY A 18 -5.30 2.16 -28.13
C GLY A 18 -5.41 2.20 -26.60
N GLU A 19 -6.63 2.39 -26.13
CA GLU A 19 -7.02 2.34 -24.73
C GLU A 19 -6.70 0.94 -24.17
N ARG A 20 -5.57 0.82 -23.47
CA ARG A 20 -5.26 -0.39 -22.70
C ARG A 20 -6.20 -0.45 -21.51
N ALA A 21 -7.20 -1.33 -21.58
CA ALA A 21 -8.05 -1.66 -20.45
C ALA A 21 -7.19 -2.08 -19.25
N THR A 22 -7.18 -1.26 -18.20
CA THR A 22 -6.46 -1.57 -16.96
C THR A 22 -7.15 -2.77 -16.30
N PRO A 23 -6.43 -3.86 -15.98
CA PRO A 23 -7.04 -4.99 -15.30
C PRO A 23 -7.59 -4.54 -13.95
N LYS A 24 -8.89 -4.76 -13.74
CA LYS A 24 -9.60 -4.43 -12.50
C LYS A 24 -9.04 -5.30 -11.37
N THR A 25 -8.22 -4.71 -10.50
CA THR A 25 -7.65 -5.43 -9.37
C THR A 25 -8.77 -5.94 -8.45
N ALA A 26 -8.84 -7.26 -8.25
CA ALA A 26 -9.81 -7.85 -7.35
C ALA A 26 -9.62 -7.33 -5.92
N LEU A 27 -10.71 -7.00 -5.23
CA LEU A 27 -10.68 -6.61 -3.84
C LEU A 27 -10.83 -7.84 -2.95
N THR A 28 -10.06 -7.89 -1.86
CA THR A 28 -10.18 -8.92 -0.83
C THR A 28 -10.50 -8.29 0.52
N HIS A 29 -11.34 -8.98 1.29
CA HIS A 29 -11.65 -8.62 2.67
C HIS A 29 -10.59 -9.22 3.61
N VAL A 30 -10.01 -8.38 4.46
CA VAL A 30 -9.07 -8.83 5.49
C VAL A 30 -9.55 -8.37 6.86
N PRO A 31 -9.41 -9.20 7.91
CA PRO A 31 -9.72 -8.78 9.26
C PRO A 31 -8.80 -7.64 9.68
N CYS A 32 -9.31 -6.68 10.45
CA CYS A 32 -8.48 -5.61 11.02
C CYS A 32 -7.50 -6.21 12.03
N ALA A 33 -6.23 -6.29 11.64
CA ALA A 33 -5.19 -6.87 12.49
C ALA A 33 -5.03 -6.13 13.82
N TYR A 34 -5.13 -4.79 13.79
CA TYR A 34 -4.93 -3.97 14.98
C TYR A 34 -5.88 -4.31 16.13
N CYS A 35 -7.18 -4.46 15.85
CA CYS A 35 -8.18 -4.86 16.84
C CYS A 35 -8.54 -6.34 16.77
N ARG A 36 -7.86 -7.13 15.94
CA ARG A 36 -8.11 -8.56 15.69
C ARG A 36 -9.58 -8.85 15.33
N GLY A 37 -10.18 -7.98 14.53
CA GLY A 37 -11.57 -8.12 14.11
C GLY A 37 -12.63 -7.82 15.18
N THR A 38 -12.25 -7.36 16.38
CA THR A 38 -13.25 -7.02 17.42
C THR A 38 -14.02 -5.73 17.09
N GLY A 39 -13.41 -4.82 16.33
CA GLY A 39 -13.94 -3.48 16.07
C GLY A 39 -13.81 -2.53 17.26
N LYS A 40 -13.23 -2.97 18.38
CA LYS A 40 -13.06 -2.17 19.61
C LYS A 40 -11.62 -1.67 19.76
N ASP A 41 -11.44 -0.56 20.48
CA ASP A 41 -10.12 -0.14 20.93
C ASP A 41 -9.54 -1.20 21.87
N ARG A 42 -8.40 -1.76 21.49
CA ARG A 42 -7.73 -2.82 22.25
C ARG A 42 -7.15 -2.34 23.58
N TYR A 43 -7.04 -1.04 23.77
CA TYR A 43 -6.50 -0.44 24.99
C TYR A 43 -7.57 0.16 25.89
N GLN A 44 -8.83 0.24 25.42
CA GLN A 44 -10.00 0.69 26.18
C GLN A 44 -9.78 2.00 26.95
N ILE A 45 -8.93 2.91 26.43
CA ILE A 45 -8.40 4.02 27.23
C ILE A 45 -9.50 5.04 27.54
N MET A 46 -10.34 5.35 26.56
CA MET A 46 -11.41 6.33 26.73
C MET A 46 -12.70 5.70 27.29
N SER A 47 -12.97 4.42 26.96
CA SER A 47 -14.15 3.66 27.39
C SER A 47 -14.06 2.21 26.89
N PRO A 48 -14.68 1.23 27.57
CA PRO A 48 -14.92 -0.11 27.02
C PRO A 48 -15.76 -0.13 25.74
N LEU A 49 -16.49 0.97 25.46
CA LEU A 49 -17.31 1.15 24.26
C LEU A 49 -16.54 1.79 23.09
N SER A 50 -15.29 2.20 23.30
CA SER A 50 -14.51 2.88 22.27
C SER A 50 -14.28 1.99 21.04
N THR A 51 -14.60 2.52 19.87
CA THR A 51 -14.36 1.85 18.59
C THR A 51 -12.89 1.84 18.24
N CYS A 52 -12.45 0.82 17.51
CA CYS A 52 -11.08 0.72 17.01
C CYS A 52 -10.72 1.93 16.14
N PRO A 53 -9.60 2.64 16.39
CA PRO A 53 -9.23 3.84 15.63
C PRO A 53 -8.79 3.55 14.19
N VAL A 54 -8.55 2.27 13.85
CA VAL A 54 -8.11 1.85 12.51
C VAL A 54 -9.29 1.50 11.60
N CYS A 55 -10.24 0.71 12.10
CA CYS A 55 -11.39 0.25 11.32
C CYS A 55 -12.70 0.94 11.68
N HIS A 56 -12.72 1.79 12.70
CA HIS A 56 -13.91 2.51 13.18
C HIS A 56 -15.11 1.59 13.43
N GLY A 57 -14.87 0.43 14.04
CA GLY A 57 -15.92 -0.55 14.33
C GLY A 57 -16.24 -1.54 13.20
N ARG A 58 -15.73 -1.34 11.98
CA ARG A 58 -16.03 -2.22 10.81
C ARG A 58 -15.46 -3.63 10.89
N ARG A 59 -14.48 -3.88 11.77
CA ARG A 59 -13.81 -5.19 11.98
C ARG A 59 -12.94 -5.71 10.83
N SER A 60 -13.09 -5.17 9.63
CA SER A 60 -12.32 -5.56 8.43
C SER A 60 -11.90 -4.35 7.58
N HIS A 61 -11.06 -4.62 6.59
CA HIS A 61 -10.67 -3.71 5.52
C HIS A 61 -10.79 -4.41 4.17
N GLU A 62 -11.10 -3.64 3.13
CA GLU A 62 -10.97 -4.06 1.75
C GLU A 62 -9.61 -3.60 1.21
N LEU A 63 -8.90 -4.51 0.54
CA LEU A 63 -7.60 -4.22 -0.09
C LEU A 63 -7.51 -4.84 -1.49
N PRO A 64 -6.72 -4.25 -2.40
CA PRO A 64 -6.36 -4.90 -3.65
C PRO A 64 -5.61 -6.22 -3.40
N SER A 65 -6.03 -7.28 -4.08
CA SER A 65 -5.42 -8.61 -4.08
C SER A 65 -4.30 -8.70 -5.13
N PRO A 66 -3.20 -9.44 -4.87
CA PRO A 66 -2.94 -10.17 -3.64
C PRO A 66 -2.43 -9.28 -2.50
N VAL A 67 -2.69 -9.72 -1.27
CA VAL A 67 -2.21 -9.08 -0.05
C VAL A 67 -1.02 -9.86 0.51
N ILE A 68 -0.05 -9.14 1.04
CA ILE A 68 1.09 -9.71 1.75
C ILE A 68 1.14 -9.19 3.18
N THR A 69 1.69 -10.00 4.08
CA THR A 69 1.93 -9.59 5.47
C THR A 69 2.91 -8.42 5.51
N CYS A 70 2.57 -7.39 6.29
CA CYS A 70 3.46 -6.26 6.53
C CYS A 70 4.69 -6.74 7.32
N ALA A 71 5.87 -6.76 6.67
CA ALA A 71 7.10 -7.23 7.28
C ALA A 71 7.49 -6.40 8.51
N TYR A 72 7.23 -5.07 8.48
CA TYR A 72 7.59 -4.16 9.56
C TYR A 72 6.92 -4.52 10.90
N CYS A 73 5.59 -4.70 10.91
CA CYS A 73 4.82 -5.06 12.11
C CYS A 73 4.51 -6.55 12.25
N ARG A 74 4.99 -7.38 11.32
CA ARG A 74 4.80 -8.83 11.28
C ARG A 74 3.31 -9.23 11.38
N GLY A 75 2.45 -8.52 10.66
CA GLY A 75 1.02 -8.83 10.63
C GLY A 75 0.20 -8.33 11.82
N THR A 76 0.81 -7.78 12.87
CA THR A 76 0.07 -7.37 14.08
C THR A 76 -0.80 -6.14 13.89
N GLY A 77 -0.50 -5.32 12.88
CA GLY A 77 -1.11 -4.00 12.72
C GLY A 77 -0.69 -2.99 13.79
N ALA A 78 0.15 -3.34 14.75
CA ALA A 78 0.62 -2.43 15.81
C ALA A 78 2.02 -1.88 15.52
N SER A 79 2.31 -0.68 16.00
CA SER A 79 3.64 -0.07 15.91
C SER A 79 4.69 -0.90 16.68
N PRO A 80 5.80 -1.33 16.05
CA PRO A 80 6.87 -2.04 16.76
C PRO A 80 7.75 -1.17 17.64
N ILE A 81 7.79 0.15 17.41
CA ILE A 81 8.64 1.10 18.15
C ILE A 81 8.05 1.55 19.49
N GLY A 82 7.08 0.78 20.00
CA GLY A 82 6.32 1.17 21.18
C GLY A 82 5.28 2.24 20.85
N ALA A 83 4.49 2.57 21.87
CA ALA A 83 3.22 3.29 21.79
C ALA A 83 2.03 2.48 21.25
N ARG A 84 0.85 2.85 21.76
CA ARG A 84 -0.46 2.27 21.46
C ARG A 84 -0.98 2.75 20.11
N ASN A 85 -0.08 2.82 19.12
CA ASN A 85 -0.34 3.41 17.82
C ASN A 85 -0.49 2.31 16.77
N PRO A 86 -1.37 2.51 15.77
CA PRO A 86 -1.40 1.69 14.58
C PRO A 86 -0.03 1.66 13.89
N CYS A 87 0.28 0.55 13.24
CA CYS A 87 1.47 0.44 12.41
C CYS A 87 1.38 1.44 11.26
N LEU A 88 2.24 2.46 11.27
CA LEU A 88 2.26 3.53 10.26
C LEU A 88 2.54 3.00 8.85
N ALA A 89 3.30 1.91 8.72
CA ALA A 89 3.64 1.31 7.43
C ALA A 89 2.41 0.73 6.69
N CYS A 90 1.47 0.12 7.42
CA CYS A 90 0.28 -0.51 6.82
C CYS A 90 -1.04 0.15 7.27
N GLY A 91 -0.98 1.27 7.96
CA GLY A 91 -2.13 1.93 8.57
C GLY A 91 -2.92 1.02 9.52
N GLY A 92 -2.25 0.12 10.23
CA GLY A 92 -2.87 -0.80 11.18
C GLY A 92 -3.55 -2.06 10.62
N LYS A 93 -3.53 -2.27 9.30
CA LYS A 93 -4.20 -3.42 8.67
C LYS A 93 -3.46 -4.75 8.87
N GLY A 94 -2.16 -4.70 9.17
CA GLY A 94 -1.28 -5.88 9.28
C GLY A 94 -0.83 -6.45 7.93
N VAL A 95 -1.48 -6.07 6.84
CA VAL A 95 -1.18 -6.50 5.47
C VAL A 95 -1.12 -5.30 4.52
N GLN A 96 -0.53 -5.48 3.35
CA GLN A 96 -0.48 -4.50 2.26
C GLN A 96 -0.79 -5.19 0.92
N GLY A 97 -1.45 -4.49 0.00
CA GLY A 97 -1.61 -4.99 -1.38
C GLY A 97 -0.28 -4.90 -2.13
N ARG A 98 0.15 -5.99 -2.75
CA ARG A 98 1.37 -6.05 -3.57
C ARG A 98 1.23 -7.05 -4.70
N SER A 99 1.92 -6.80 -5.81
CA SER A 99 1.99 -7.78 -6.90
C SER A 99 2.69 -9.06 -6.42
N PRO A 100 2.21 -10.24 -6.88
CA PRO A 100 2.80 -11.51 -6.52
C PRO A 100 4.25 -11.66 -7.01
N GLU A 101 4.63 -10.94 -8.07
CA GLU A 101 5.98 -10.90 -8.65
C GLU A 101 6.95 -10.01 -7.85
N SER A 102 6.50 -9.38 -6.76
CA SER A 102 7.36 -8.50 -5.97
C SER A 102 8.54 -9.24 -5.33
N SER A 103 9.74 -8.70 -5.54
CA SER A 103 11.01 -9.22 -5.03
C SER A 103 11.31 -8.67 -3.62
N PRO A 104 12.19 -9.31 -2.84
CA PRO A 104 12.65 -8.74 -1.57
C PRO A 104 13.25 -7.35 -1.74
N CYS A 105 12.92 -6.44 -0.82
CA CYS A 105 13.44 -5.07 -0.85
C CYS A 105 14.96 -5.07 -0.63
N LYS A 106 15.71 -4.58 -1.62
CA LYS A 106 17.19 -4.55 -1.57
C LYS A 106 17.70 -3.64 -0.45
N ALA A 107 16.98 -2.56 -0.14
CA ALA A 107 17.38 -1.59 0.88
C ALA A 107 17.28 -2.13 2.32
N CYS A 108 16.37 -3.07 2.59
CA CYS A 108 16.18 -3.62 3.94
C CYS A 108 16.31 -5.13 4.04
N GLY A 109 16.71 -5.81 2.96
CA GLY A 109 16.81 -7.27 2.89
C GLY A 109 15.49 -7.99 3.20
N GLY A 110 14.36 -7.36 2.90
CA GLY A 110 13.04 -7.93 3.19
C GLY A 110 12.47 -7.69 4.59
N THR A 111 13.23 -7.07 5.50
CA THR A 111 12.78 -6.86 6.89
C THR A 111 11.67 -5.82 7.04
N GLY A 112 11.50 -4.94 6.04
CA GLY A 112 10.60 -3.79 6.12
C GLY A 112 11.06 -2.71 7.10
N ARG A 113 12.31 -2.74 7.57
CA ARG A 113 12.86 -1.80 8.57
C ARG A 113 13.98 -0.93 8.00
N GLN A 114 14.10 0.29 8.51
CA GLN A 114 15.21 1.18 8.17
C GLN A 114 16.30 1.14 9.25
N GLY A 115 17.28 0.27 9.04
CA GLY A 115 18.46 0.16 9.91
C GLY A 115 18.12 0.08 11.41
N SER A 116 18.89 0.79 12.22
CA SER A 116 18.74 0.84 13.69
C SER A 116 17.68 1.82 14.20
N THR A 117 17.13 2.68 13.33
CA THR A 117 16.18 3.75 13.74
C THR A 117 14.84 3.21 14.24
N GLY A 118 14.52 1.95 13.93
CA GLY A 118 13.25 1.32 14.26
C GLY A 118 12.09 1.75 13.35
N PHE A 119 12.26 2.72 12.45
CA PHE A 119 11.24 3.10 11.48
C PHE A 119 11.07 2.05 10.37
N TYR A 120 9.97 2.16 9.63
CA TYR A 120 9.74 1.31 8.48
C TYR A 120 10.65 1.72 7.32
N CYS A 121 11.03 0.77 6.49
CA CYS A 121 11.82 1.02 5.30
C CYS A 121 11.00 1.86 4.31
N HIS A 122 11.41 3.12 4.06
CA HIS A 122 10.73 4.01 3.12
C HIS A 122 10.62 3.43 1.70
N PRO A 123 11.68 2.88 1.07
CA PRO A 123 11.59 2.32 -0.29
C PRO A 123 10.49 1.27 -0.50
N CYS A 124 10.23 0.43 0.50
CA CYS A 124 9.19 -0.61 0.40
C CYS A 124 7.95 -0.32 1.25
N HIS A 125 7.88 0.85 1.90
CA HIS A 125 6.84 1.23 2.85
C HIS A 125 6.57 0.15 3.92
N GLY A 126 7.63 -0.48 4.41
CA GLY A 126 7.56 -1.54 5.42
C GLY A 126 7.00 -2.89 4.97
N SER A 127 6.67 -3.06 3.70
CA SER A 127 6.22 -4.34 3.15
C SER A 127 7.33 -5.39 3.06
N GLY A 128 8.59 -4.96 3.02
CA GLY A 128 9.74 -5.83 2.77
C GLY A 128 9.85 -6.26 1.30
N ARG A 129 8.97 -5.81 0.41
CA ARG A 129 9.00 -6.16 -1.01
C ARG A 129 8.92 -4.95 -1.93
N GLN A 130 9.50 -5.08 -3.12
CA GLN A 130 9.48 -4.06 -4.16
C GLN A 130 9.24 -4.70 -5.53
N SER A 131 8.47 -4.01 -6.36
CA SER A 131 8.29 -4.30 -7.79
C SER A 131 9.40 -3.61 -8.58
#